data_AF-A0A969DU49-F1
#
_entry.id   AF-A0A969DU49-F1
#
_cell.length_a   1.000
_cell.length_b   1.000
_cell.length_c   1.000
_cell.angle_alpha   90.00
_cell.angle_beta   90.00
_cell.angle_gamma   90.00
#
_symmetry.space_group_name_H-M   'P 1'
#
loop_
_entity.id
_entity.type
_entity.pdbx_description
1 polymer ?
#
loop_
_entity_poly.entity_id
_entity_poly.type
_entity_poly.pdbx_seq_one_letter_code
_entity_poly.pdbx_strand_id
1 'polypeptide(L)'
;MLPPLSFYIPPALWPDPMPQDPTENWSGFSLGIHAWTLQTGLRLRQAGWPCEWVDHLPATGIVFIHRNAFRWLPRYIAPRPNRLLVCFQGDLAPHPNAQVQVVQNPTAADPSQHRYFMPHWPQPGLLPRDKGRGDRFETVAFLGHGANLAPALTQPEWRQTLERLGLQWRPVINRNRWDDHDSLDNRWHDYRTVDVVVAVRSFDPDTLRRNRYYRHKPPTKLYNAWLAGVPAILGPGVGLSGCGQQPPQLFRGHDSRRDSPSPSPVAAEPSPATGAGGPRAAAGSGDFPRGHYPAMAAVYPSDVGAAL
;
A
#
# COMPACT_ATOMS: atom_id res chain seq x y z
N MET A 1 -3.54 20.37 -23.66
CA MET A 1 -3.37 18.92 -23.91
C MET A 1 -2.62 18.32 -22.73
N LEU A 2 -3.08 17.21 -22.18
CA LEU A 2 -2.35 16.52 -21.10
C LEU A 2 -1.08 15.87 -21.67
N PRO A 3 0.04 15.84 -20.92
CA PRO A 3 1.24 15.16 -21.38
C PRO A 3 0.97 13.64 -21.56
N PRO A 4 1.64 12.98 -22.52
CA PRO A 4 1.51 11.54 -22.68
C PRO A 4 2.02 10.80 -21.44
N LEU A 5 1.32 9.73 -21.08
CA LEU A 5 1.65 8.87 -19.94
C LEU A 5 2.20 7.54 -20.45
N SER A 6 3.42 7.20 -20.06
CA SER A 6 4.07 5.95 -20.46
C SER A 6 4.54 5.17 -19.25
N PHE A 7 4.42 3.85 -19.28
CA PHE A 7 4.90 2.91 -18.28
C PHE A 7 6.04 2.10 -18.87
N TYR A 8 7.26 2.32 -18.37
CA TYR A 8 8.42 1.58 -18.84
C TYR A 8 8.45 0.17 -18.24
N ILE A 9 8.55 -0.82 -19.11
CA ILE A 9 8.80 -2.22 -18.75
C ILE A 9 10.03 -2.68 -19.55
N PRO A 10 11.09 -3.21 -18.92
CA PRO A 10 12.20 -3.78 -19.67
C PRO A 10 11.72 -4.86 -20.64
N PRO A 11 12.27 -4.96 -21.86
CA PRO A 11 11.87 -5.99 -22.83
C PRO A 11 11.88 -7.43 -22.26
N ALA A 12 12.86 -7.75 -21.42
CA ALA A 12 12.99 -9.06 -20.79
C ALA A 12 11.89 -9.40 -19.77
N LEU A 13 11.13 -8.39 -19.34
CA LEU A 13 9.98 -8.53 -18.42
C LEU A 13 8.68 -8.18 -19.12
N TRP A 14 8.67 -8.11 -20.45
CA TRP A 14 7.45 -7.81 -21.18
C TRP A 14 6.48 -8.99 -21.05
N PRO A 15 5.23 -8.77 -20.59
CA PRO A 15 4.25 -9.83 -20.51
C PRO A 15 3.85 -10.32 -21.90
N ASP A 16 3.77 -11.63 -22.08
CA ASP A 16 3.21 -12.26 -23.28
C ASP A 16 2.28 -13.44 -22.87
N PRO A 17 0.94 -13.30 -23.03
CA PRO A 17 0.23 -12.12 -23.50
C PRO A 17 0.20 -10.98 -22.46
N MET A 18 -0.11 -9.77 -22.92
CA MET A 18 -0.34 -8.62 -22.03
C MET A 18 -1.64 -8.81 -21.23
N PRO A 19 -1.61 -8.75 -19.88
CA PRO A 19 -2.82 -8.80 -19.06
C PRO A 19 -3.76 -7.63 -19.40
N GLN A 20 -5.06 -7.90 -19.48
CA GLN A 20 -6.07 -6.90 -19.85
C GLN A 20 -6.86 -6.39 -18.64
N ASP A 21 -6.85 -7.12 -17.53
CA ASP A 21 -7.57 -6.78 -16.31
C ASP A 21 -6.61 -6.64 -15.12
N PRO A 22 -6.59 -5.50 -14.39
CA PRO A 22 -5.75 -5.32 -13.21
C PRO A 22 -6.17 -6.16 -11.99
N THR A 23 -7.26 -6.94 -12.10
CA THR A 23 -7.80 -7.82 -11.07
C THR A 23 -7.61 -9.30 -11.36
N GLU A 24 -7.10 -9.68 -12.53
CA GLU A 24 -6.85 -11.10 -12.82
C GLU A 24 -5.63 -11.64 -12.06
N ASN A 25 -5.68 -12.90 -11.62
CA ASN A 25 -4.55 -13.52 -10.92
C ASN A 25 -3.44 -13.95 -11.90
N TRP A 26 -2.75 -12.99 -12.49
CA TRP A 26 -1.58 -13.24 -13.33
C TRP A 26 -0.30 -13.32 -12.47
N SER A 27 0.53 -14.35 -12.70
CA SER A 27 1.72 -14.63 -11.88
C SER A 27 2.69 -13.45 -11.81
N GLY A 28 2.81 -12.71 -12.90
CA GLY A 28 3.68 -11.54 -12.96
C GLY A 28 3.30 -10.46 -11.94
N PHE A 29 2.04 -10.34 -11.52
CA PHE A 29 1.63 -9.38 -10.48
C PHE A 29 2.17 -9.71 -9.08
N SER A 30 2.73 -10.90 -8.88
CA SER A 30 3.48 -11.20 -7.65
C SER A 30 4.88 -10.54 -7.66
N LEU A 31 5.34 -10.00 -8.80
CA LEU A 31 6.51 -9.12 -8.87
C LEU A 31 6.12 -7.65 -8.68
N GLY A 32 6.93 -6.93 -7.90
CA GLY A 32 6.74 -5.50 -7.69
C GLY A 32 6.77 -4.69 -8.99
N ILE A 33 7.58 -5.08 -9.99
CA ILE A 33 7.63 -4.36 -11.27
C ILE A 33 6.24 -4.35 -11.91
N HIS A 34 5.64 -5.51 -12.16
CA HIS A 34 4.33 -5.57 -12.79
C HIS A 34 3.20 -5.06 -11.89
N ALA A 35 3.21 -5.37 -10.59
CA ALA A 35 2.21 -4.87 -9.66
C ALA A 35 2.12 -3.32 -9.65
N TRP A 36 3.23 -2.63 -9.96
CA TRP A 36 3.26 -1.17 -9.94
C TRP A 36 3.20 -0.52 -11.31
N THR A 37 3.90 -1.04 -12.32
CA THR A 37 3.84 -0.44 -13.65
C THR A 37 2.61 -0.92 -14.40
N LEU A 38 2.44 -2.22 -14.51
CA LEU A 38 1.39 -2.82 -15.32
C LEU A 38 0.02 -2.66 -14.69
N GLN A 39 -0.15 -3.03 -13.42
CA GLN A 39 -1.44 -2.94 -12.74
C GLN A 39 -1.92 -1.48 -12.63
N THR A 40 -1.03 -0.53 -12.33
CA THR A 40 -1.39 0.89 -12.28
C THR A 40 -1.80 1.41 -13.66
N GLY A 41 -1.06 1.08 -14.71
CA GLY A 41 -1.44 1.48 -16.08
C GLY A 41 -2.80 0.92 -16.49
N LEU A 42 -3.08 -0.35 -16.16
CA LEU A 42 -4.38 -0.98 -16.42
C LEU A 42 -5.51 -0.29 -15.66
N ARG A 43 -5.30 0.05 -14.38
CA ARG A 43 -6.26 0.83 -13.57
C ARG A 43 -6.52 2.22 -14.17
N LEU A 44 -5.48 2.90 -14.65
CA LEU A 44 -5.63 4.22 -15.30
C LEU A 44 -6.40 4.12 -16.62
N ARG A 45 -6.12 3.12 -17.45
CA ARG A 45 -6.89 2.86 -18.67
C ARG A 45 -8.36 2.60 -18.37
N GLN A 46 -8.66 1.78 -17.36
CA GLN A 46 -10.03 1.53 -16.92
C GLN A 46 -10.74 2.81 -16.43
N ALA A 47 -9.99 3.76 -15.86
CA ALA A 47 -10.49 5.07 -15.46
C ALA A 47 -10.56 6.10 -16.61
N GLY A 48 -10.33 5.69 -17.86
CA GLY A 48 -10.41 6.55 -19.04
C GLY A 48 -9.15 7.37 -19.34
N TRP A 49 -8.03 7.11 -18.66
CA TRP A 49 -6.77 7.80 -18.93
C TRP A 49 -5.96 7.08 -20.00
N PRO A 50 -5.59 7.75 -21.11
CA PRO A 50 -4.74 7.15 -22.12
C PRO A 50 -3.32 6.99 -21.55
N CYS A 51 -2.82 5.76 -21.55
CA CYS A 51 -1.43 5.48 -21.24
C CYS A 51 -0.91 4.31 -22.08
N GLU A 52 0.41 4.25 -22.26
CA GLU A 52 1.08 3.24 -23.07
C GLU A 52 2.13 2.50 -22.24
N TRP A 53 2.36 1.22 -22.55
CA TRP A 53 3.55 0.51 -22.08
C TRP A 53 4.64 0.64 -23.13
N VAL A 54 5.84 0.98 -22.68
CA VAL A 54 6.99 1.25 -23.57
C VAL A 54 8.21 0.47 -23.09
N ASP A 55 9.00 -0.02 -24.04
CA ASP A 55 10.23 -0.78 -23.80
C ASP A 55 11.50 0.10 -23.90
N HIS A 56 11.30 1.38 -24.18
CA HIS A 56 12.31 2.42 -24.29
C HIS A 56 11.83 3.69 -23.58
N LEU A 57 12.76 4.58 -23.24
CA LEU A 57 12.40 5.87 -22.66
C LEU A 57 11.95 6.84 -23.76
N PRO A 58 10.68 7.30 -23.75
CA PRO A 58 10.23 8.30 -24.71
C PRO A 58 11.00 9.61 -24.52
N ALA A 59 11.04 10.44 -25.57
CA ALA A 59 11.74 11.72 -25.52
C ALA A 59 11.01 12.78 -24.68
N THR A 60 9.68 12.66 -24.57
CA THR A 60 8.80 13.61 -23.87
C THR A 60 7.75 12.89 -23.02
N GLY A 61 7.04 13.62 -22.16
CA GLY A 61 5.92 13.11 -21.38
C GLY A 61 6.26 12.71 -19.94
N ILE A 62 5.33 12.02 -19.30
CA ILE A 62 5.49 11.46 -17.94
C ILE A 62 5.75 9.97 -18.07
N VAL A 63 6.89 9.52 -17.56
CA VAL A 63 7.31 8.12 -17.64
C VAL A 63 7.35 7.51 -16.25
N PHE A 64 6.48 6.53 -16.02
CA PHE A 64 6.43 5.73 -14.81
C PHE A 64 7.38 4.54 -14.93
N ILE A 65 8.25 4.38 -13.94
CA ILE A 65 9.32 3.36 -13.94
C ILE A 65 9.37 2.72 -12.57
N HIS A 66 9.32 1.39 -12.48
CA HIS A 66 9.61 0.71 -11.22
C HIS A 66 11.10 0.82 -10.87
N ARG A 67 11.44 0.97 -9.59
CA ARG A 67 12.82 1.18 -9.13
C ARG A 67 13.81 0.12 -9.63
N ASN A 68 13.42 -1.14 -9.70
CA ASN A 68 14.27 -2.20 -10.27
C ASN A 68 14.43 -2.12 -11.80
N ALA A 69 13.47 -1.55 -12.53
CA ALA A 69 13.52 -1.44 -13.99
C ALA A 69 14.62 -0.46 -14.47
N PHE A 70 15.05 0.48 -13.61
CA PHE A 70 16.21 1.35 -13.87
C PHE A 70 17.50 0.58 -14.13
N ARG A 71 17.60 -0.70 -13.72
CA ARG A 71 18.79 -1.53 -13.94
C ARG A 71 19.03 -1.89 -15.42
N TRP A 72 18.00 -1.80 -16.27
CA TRP A 72 18.13 -2.00 -17.73
C TRP A 72 18.38 -0.73 -18.51
N LEU A 73 18.28 0.42 -17.84
CA LEU A 73 18.52 1.70 -18.47
C LEU A 73 20.00 2.06 -18.32
N PRO A 74 20.55 2.93 -19.20
CA PRO A 74 21.90 3.43 -19.05
C PRO A 74 22.14 3.99 -17.65
N ARG A 75 23.33 3.78 -17.08
CA ARG A 75 23.69 4.24 -15.72
C ARG A 75 23.37 5.72 -15.49
N TYR A 76 23.50 6.53 -16.54
CA TYR A 76 23.18 7.94 -16.53
C TYR A 76 21.96 8.19 -17.43
N ILE A 77 20.83 8.46 -16.79
CA ILE A 77 19.63 8.96 -17.45
C ILE A 77 19.48 10.41 -17.02
N ALA A 78 19.72 11.33 -17.94
CA ALA A 78 19.47 12.73 -17.63
C ALA A 78 17.96 13.00 -17.63
N PRO A 79 17.45 13.69 -16.59
CA PRO A 79 16.22 14.47 -16.71
C PRO A 79 16.26 15.31 -17.99
N ARG A 80 15.14 15.42 -18.71
CA ARG A 80 15.03 16.32 -19.87
C ARG A 80 13.92 17.33 -19.59
N PRO A 81 14.00 18.57 -20.10
CA PRO A 81 12.97 19.58 -19.88
C PRO A 81 11.55 19.10 -20.22
N ASN A 82 11.43 18.26 -21.25
CA ASN A 82 10.14 17.77 -21.74
C ASN A 82 9.77 16.38 -21.18
N ARG A 83 10.53 15.83 -20.22
CA ARG A 83 10.32 14.48 -19.69
C ARG A 83 10.42 14.41 -18.16
N LEU A 84 9.32 14.01 -17.55
CA LEU A 84 9.24 13.72 -16.12
C LEU A 84 9.40 12.22 -15.88
N LEU A 85 10.37 11.82 -15.05
CA LEU A 85 10.53 10.45 -14.61
C LEU A 85 9.91 10.29 -13.22
N VAL A 86 8.91 9.41 -13.13
CA VAL A 86 8.21 9.05 -11.91
C VAL A 86 8.65 7.64 -11.52
N CYS A 87 9.31 7.51 -10.37
CA CYS A 87 9.79 6.23 -9.88
C CYS A 87 8.79 5.60 -8.91
N PHE A 88 8.23 4.43 -9.23
CA PHE A 88 7.63 3.57 -8.21
C PHE A 88 8.76 2.97 -7.37
N GLN A 89 8.97 3.54 -6.17
CA GLN A 89 10.13 3.22 -5.34
C GLN A 89 10.14 1.75 -4.91
N GLY A 90 8.95 1.17 -4.68
CA GLY A 90 8.82 -0.20 -4.22
C GLY A 90 9.48 -0.35 -2.85
N ASP A 91 10.39 -1.31 -2.73
CA ASP A 91 11.00 -1.71 -1.46
C ASP A 91 12.49 -1.36 -1.35
N LEU A 92 12.95 -0.43 -2.19
CA LEU A 92 14.34 0.03 -2.28
C LEU A 92 14.46 1.54 -1.99
N ALA A 93 15.67 2.08 -2.03
CA ALA A 93 15.91 3.53 -1.92
C ALA A 93 15.32 4.33 -3.10
N PRO A 94 15.11 5.65 -2.96
CA PRO A 94 14.76 6.54 -4.08
C PRO A 94 15.78 6.45 -5.22
N HIS A 95 15.32 6.62 -6.47
CA HIS A 95 16.24 6.71 -7.62
C HIS A 95 16.67 8.17 -7.85
N PRO A 96 17.98 8.50 -7.86
CA PRO A 96 18.45 9.89 -7.92
C PRO A 96 18.06 10.63 -9.20
N ASN A 97 17.95 9.92 -10.33
CA ASN A 97 17.58 10.53 -11.62
C ASN A 97 16.07 10.69 -11.82
N ALA A 98 15.23 10.17 -10.91
CA ALA A 98 13.78 10.34 -11.02
C ALA A 98 13.35 11.57 -10.21
N GLN A 99 12.69 12.52 -10.88
CA GLN A 99 12.29 13.78 -10.27
C GLN A 99 11.15 13.60 -9.25
N VAL A 100 10.34 12.54 -9.40
CA VAL A 100 9.25 12.21 -8.49
C VAL A 100 9.37 10.76 -8.04
N GLN A 101 9.14 10.51 -6.75
CA GLN A 101 9.07 9.16 -6.18
C GLN A 101 7.66 8.88 -5.70
N VAL A 102 7.09 7.77 -6.14
CA VAL A 102 5.87 7.22 -5.58
C VAL A 102 6.27 6.19 -4.52
N VAL A 103 5.88 6.46 -3.28
CA VAL A 103 6.16 5.62 -2.11
C VAL A 103 4.90 4.92 -1.63
N GLN A 104 5.06 3.70 -1.13
CA GLN A 104 3.96 2.81 -0.79
C GLN A 104 3.74 2.68 0.72
N ASN A 105 4.56 3.37 1.51
CA ASN A 105 4.42 3.49 2.95
C ASN A 105 4.23 4.98 3.26
N PRO A 106 3.14 5.39 3.95
CA PRO A 106 2.86 6.80 4.23
C PRO A 106 3.97 7.44 5.07
N THR A 107 4.70 6.65 5.88
CA THR A 107 5.84 7.15 6.68
C THR A 107 7.07 7.49 5.84
N ALA A 108 7.10 7.08 4.57
CA ALA A 108 8.16 7.41 3.62
C ALA A 108 7.80 8.61 2.73
N ALA A 109 6.59 9.16 2.86
CA ALA A 109 6.15 10.33 2.10
C ALA A 109 6.83 11.59 2.64
N ASP A 110 7.26 12.43 1.72
CA ASP A 110 7.95 13.67 2.00
C ASP A 110 7.84 14.56 0.76
N PRO A 111 6.82 15.44 0.69
CA PRO A 111 6.61 16.34 -0.45
C PRO A 111 7.81 17.27 -0.70
N SER A 112 8.56 17.64 0.34
CA SER A 112 9.77 18.49 0.19
C SER A 112 10.89 17.79 -0.57
N GLN A 113 10.86 16.45 -0.61
CA GLN A 113 11.77 15.59 -1.39
C GLN A 113 11.06 14.93 -2.58
N HIS A 114 9.90 15.46 -2.99
CA HIS A 114 9.06 14.94 -4.08
C HIS A 114 8.70 13.45 -3.94
N ARG A 115 8.47 13.01 -2.70
CA ARG A 115 8.00 11.65 -2.38
C ARG A 115 6.53 11.67 -2.02
N TYR A 116 5.70 11.10 -2.87
CA TYR A 116 4.25 11.11 -2.71
C TYR A 116 3.74 9.71 -2.38
N PHE A 117 2.92 9.62 -1.35
CA PHE A 117 2.29 8.36 -0.98
C PHE A 117 1.22 7.97 -1.99
N MET A 118 1.27 6.71 -2.41
CA MET A 118 0.18 6.04 -3.13
C MET A 118 -0.18 4.78 -2.35
N PRO A 119 -1.48 4.55 -2.03
CA PRO A 119 -1.90 3.33 -1.37
C PRO A 119 -1.66 2.11 -2.28
N HIS A 120 -1.63 0.94 -1.65
CA HIS A 120 -1.46 -0.31 -2.37
C HIS A 120 -2.69 -0.66 -3.20
N TRP A 121 -2.45 -1.14 -4.42
CA TRP A 121 -3.47 -1.92 -5.11
C TRP A 121 -3.70 -3.24 -4.36
N PRO A 122 -4.96 -3.72 -4.28
CA PRO A 122 -5.23 -5.09 -3.83
C PRO A 122 -4.44 -6.10 -4.65
N GLN A 123 -4.03 -7.20 -4.02
CA GLN A 123 -3.57 -8.37 -4.74
C GLN A 123 -4.60 -8.75 -5.82
N PRO A 124 -4.20 -8.85 -7.10
CA PRO A 124 -5.10 -9.33 -8.13
C PRO A 124 -5.65 -10.72 -7.81
N GLY A 125 -6.93 -10.92 -8.10
CA GLY A 125 -7.65 -12.16 -7.87
C GLY A 125 -7.81 -12.54 -6.41
N LEU A 126 -7.70 -11.59 -5.47
CA LEU A 126 -7.80 -11.86 -4.03
C LEU A 126 -9.08 -12.66 -3.71
N LEU A 127 -8.91 -13.89 -3.25
CA LEU A 127 -9.98 -14.77 -2.79
C LEU A 127 -10.09 -14.61 -1.27
N PRO A 128 -11.19 -14.03 -0.74
CA PRO A 128 -11.32 -13.79 0.70
C PRO A 128 -11.44 -15.10 1.48
N ARG A 129 -11.29 -15.01 2.81
CA ARG A 129 -11.54 -16.14 3.70
C ARG A 129 -12.95 -16.68 3.49
N ASP A 130 -13.05 -18.00 3.41
CA ASP A 130 -14.34 -18.66 3.23
C ASP A 130 -15.23 -18.43 4.47
N LYS A 131 -16.40 -17.83 4.25
CA LYS A 131 -17.38 -17.57 5.31
C LYS A 131 -17.90 -18.86 5.94
N GLY A 132 -17.93 -19.97 5.19
CA GLY A 132 -18.28 -21.30 5.69
C GLY A 132 -17.30 -21.85 6.72
N ARG A 133 -16.15 -21.19 6.94
CA ARG A 133 -15.25 -21.52 8.05
C ARG A 133 -15.80 -21.13 9.42
N GLY A 134 -16.72 -20.17 9.49
CA GLY A 134 -17.22 -19.64 10.76
C GLY A 134 -16.07 -19.29 11.71
N ASP A 135 -16.17 -19.75 12.95
CA ASP A 135 -15.22 -19.48 14.03
C ASP A 135 -14.00 -20.44 14.04
N ARG A 136 -13.84 -21.31 13.03
CA ARG A 136 -12.67 -22.18 12.93
C ARG A 136 -11.38 -21.36 12.87
N PHE A 137 -10.43 -21.66 13.73
CA PHE A 137 -9.14 -20.98 13.80
C PHE A 137 -8.02 -22.02 13.87
N GLU A 138 -7.57 -22.45 12.69
CA GLU A 138 -6.72 -23.63 12.53
C GLU A 138 -5.50 -23.33 11.66
N THR A 139 -5.61 -22.45 10.68
CA THR A 139 -4.55 -22.25 9.67
C THR A 139 -3.85 -20.91 9.82
N VAL A 140 -2.54 -20.99 10.09
CA VAL A 140 -1.62 -19.86 10.18
C VAL A 140 -0.77 -19.84 8.91
N ALA A 141 -0.73 -18.71 8.21
CA ALA A 141 0.02 -18.59 6.96
C ALA A 141 0.96 -17.40 6.93
N PHE A 142 2.06 -17.55 6.19
CA PHE A 142 2.80 -16.42 5.62
C PHE A 142 2.70 -16.50 4.09
N LEU A 143 2.34 -15.39 3.46
CA LEU A 143 2.23 -15.25 2.01
C LEU A 143 3.26 -14.22 1.54
N GLY A 144 4.34 -14.66 0.90
CA GLY A 144 5.37 -13.72 0.44
C GLY A 144 6.72 -14.33 0.12
N HIS A 145 7.67 -13.45 -0.21
CA HIS A 145 9.05 -13.83 -0.45
C HIS A 145 9.77 -14.18 0.87
N GLY A 146 10.55 -15.27 0.88
CA GLY A 146 11.22 -15.80 2.08
C GLY A 146 12.17 -14.83 2.77
N ALA A 147 12.81 -13.93 2.01
CA ALA A 147 13.65 -12.86 2.58
C ALA A 147 12.88 -11.85 3.46
N ASN A 148 11.54 -11.90 3.47
CA ASN A 148 10.68 -11.09 4.33
C ASN A 148 10.08 -11.88 5.50
N LEU A 149 10.54 -13.10 5.75
CA LEU A 149 10.10 -13.94 6.86
C LEU A 149 11.23 -14.07 7.89
N ALA A 150 10.91 -13.85 9.17
CA ALA A 150 11.87 -14.04 10.25
C ALA A 150 12.40 -15.49 10.25
N PRO A 151 13.72 -15.72 10.32
CA PRO A 151 14.29 -17.07 10.28
C PRO A 151 13.77 -18.02 11.37
N ALA A 152 13.37 -17.48 12.53
CA ALA A 152 12.75 -18.28 13.60
C ALA A 152 11.43 -18.95 13.16
N LEU A 153 10.67 -18.33 12.25
CA LEU A 153 9.39 -18.84 11.74
C LEU A 153 9.56 -19.93 10.67
N THR A 154 10.80 -20.19 10.23
CA THR A 154 11.10 -21.29 9.32
C THR A 154 11.63 -22.53 10.05
N GLN A 155 11.89 -22.42 11.36
CA GLN A 155 12.45 -23.52 12.13
C GLN A 155 11.37 -24.56 12.52
N PRO A 156 11.73 -25.84 12.71
CA PRO A 156 10.78 -26.88 13.14
C PRO A 156 10.07 -26.56 14.45
N GLU A 157 10.74 -25.89 15.39
CA GLU A 157 10.22 -25.54 16.71
C GLU A 157 9.00 -24.59 16.61
N TRP A 158 9.00 -23.70 15.62
CA TRP A 158 7.83 -22.84 15.35
C TRP A 158 6.62 -23.68 14.96
N ARG A 159 6.82 -24.61 14.01
CA ARG A 159 5.75 -25.50 13.56
C ARG A 159 5.22 -26.37 14.69
N GLN A 160 6.11 -27.00 15.47
CA GLN A 160 5.74 -27.84 16.61
C GLN A 160 4.99 -27.04 17.69
N THR A 161 5.35 -25.77 17.89
CA THR A 161 4.63 -24.89 18.82
C THR A 161 3.21 -24.61 18.33
N LEU A 162 3.02 -24.34 17.04
CA LEU A 162 1.69 -24.20 16.45
C LEU A 162 0.88 -25.50 16.55
N GLU A 163 1.48 -26.64 16.24
CA GLU A 163 0.82 -27.96 16.30
C GLU A 163 0.32 -28.29 17.72
N ARG A 164 1.11 -27.98 18.76
CA ARG A 164 0.69 -28.11 20.17
C ARG A 164 -0.49 -27.22 20.54
N LEU A 165 -0.69 -26.12 19.82
CA LEU A 165 -1.85 -25.23 19.97
C LEU A 165 -3.04 -25.65 19.09
N GLY A 166 -2.94 -26.77 18.36
CA GLY A 166 -3.95 -27.20 17.40
C GLY A 166 -3.95 -26.42 16.08
N LEU A 167 -2.87 -25.68 15.80
CA LEU A 167 -2.72 -24.81 14.63
C LEU A 167 -1.80 -25.44 13.57
N GLN A 168 -2.02 -25.08 12.32
CA GLN A 168 -1.32 -25.58 11.14
C GLN A 168 -0.55 -24.45 10.47
N TRP A 169 0.77 -24.61 10.34
CA TRP A 169 1.62 -23.69 9.58
C TRP A 169 1.57 -24.02 8.08
N ARG A 170 0.92 -23.17 7.28
CA ARG A 170 0.77 -23.35 5.82
C ARG A 170 1.28 -22.13 5.04
N PRO A 171 2.59 -21.86 5.04
CA PRO A 171 3.13 -20.70 4.34
C PRO A 171 3.23 -20.95 2.81
N VAL A 172 3.02 -19.90 2.03
CA VAL A 172 3.31 -19.85 0.58
C VAL A 172 4.52 -18.95 0.38
N ILE A 173 5.69 -19.57 0.22
CA ILE A 173 6.98 -18.88 0.22
C ILE A 173 7.63 -18.96 -1.15
N ASN A 174 7.77 -17.80 -1.81
CA ASN A 174 8.63 -17.70 -2.99
C ASN A 174 10.07 -17.35 -2.61
N ARG A 175 11.02 -17.85 -3.40
CA ARG A 175 12.46 -17.55 -3.30
C ARG A 175 13.05 -17.11 -4.64
N ASN A 176 12.16 -16.78 -5.57
CA ASN A 176 12.50 -16.33 -6.91
C ASN A 176 13.29 -15.02 -6.87
N ARG A 177 14.06 -14.77 -7.93
CA ARG A 177 14.65 -13.45 -8.11
C ARG A 177 13.58 -12.44 -8.52
N TRP A 178 13.84 -11.16 -8.27
CA TRP A 178 12.90 -10.07 -8.54
C TRP A 178 12.56 -9.89 -10.04
N ASP A 179 13.32 -10.52 -10.93
CA ASP A 179 13.18 -10.57 -12.38
C ASP A 179 12.69 -11.93 -12.93
N ASP A 180 12.34 -12.87 -12.06
CA ASP A 180 11.84 -14.20 -12.43
C ASP A 180 10.37 -14.35 -11.98
N HIS A 181 9.45 -14.39 -12.94
CA HIS A 181 8.01 -14.57 -12.69
C HIS A 181 7.44 -15.92 -13.10
N ASP A 182 8.21 -16.73 -13.83
CA ASP A 182 7.75 -18.01 -14.35
C ASP A 182 7.77 -19.10 -13.26
N SER A 183 8.66 -18.96 -12.27
CA SER A 183 8.83 -19.91 -11.17
C SER A 183 7.98 -19.60 -9.93
N LEU A 184 7.04 -18.66 -10.03
CA LEU A 184 6.28 -18.14 -8.89
C LEU A 184 5.14 -19.06 -8.45
N ASP A 185 5.09 -19.36 -7.15
CA ASP A 185 3.85 -19.84 -6.54
C ASP A 185 2.86 -18.67 -6.47
N ASN A 186 1.84 -18.73 -7.35
CA ASN A 186 0.87 -17.66 -7.51
C ASN A 186 -0.32 -17.75 -6.55
N ARG A 187 -0.19 -18.51 -5.44
CA ARG A 187 -1.26 -18.65 -4.45
C ARG A 187 -1.30 -17.53 -3.40
N TRP A 188 -0.49 -16.48 -3.53
CA TRP A 188 -0.53 -15.33 -2.60
C TRP A 188 -1.88 -14.61 -2.53
N HIS A 189 -2.75 -14.81 -3.54
CA HIS A 189 -4.11 -14.29 -3.56
C HIS A 189 -5.14 -15.12 -2.75
N ASP A 190 -4.81 -16.33 -2.30
CA ASP A 190 -5.80 -17.30 -1.82
C ASP A 190 -5.85 -17.32 -0.29
N TYR A 191 -6.88 -16.68 0.27
CA TYR A 191 -7.10 -16.63 1.71
C TYR A 191 -8.24 -17.55 2.17
N ARG A 192 -8.86 -18.32 1.27
CA ARG A 192 -10.08 -19.11 1.57
C ARG A 192 -9.93 -20.01 2.79
N THR A 193 -8.72 -20.55 2.99
CA THR A 193 -8.39 -21.46 4.09
C THR A 193 -7.51 -20.82 5.17
N VAL A 194 -7.15 -19.54 5.05
CA VAL A 194 -6.25 -18.86 5.99
C VAL A 194 -7.06 -18.22 7.11
N ASP A 195 -6.72 -18.53 8.36
CA ASP A 195 -7.40 -17.95 9.54
C ASP A 195 -6.61 -16.82 10.17
N VAL A 196 -5.28 -16.81 10.03
CA VAL A 196 -4.42 -15.69 10.44
C VAL A 196 -3.17 -15.61 9.56
N VAL A 197 -2.78 -14.39 9.21
CA VAL A 197 -1.50 -14.11 8.57
C VAL A 197 -0.45 -13.74 9.62
N VAL A 198 0.71 -14.39 9.59
CA VAL A 198 1.90 -13.98 10.36
C VAL A 198 2.92 -13.39 9.40
N ALA A 199 3.25 -12.11 9.57
CA ALA A 199 4.16 -11.36 8.72
C ALA A 199 5.21 -10.60 9.53
N VAL A 200 6.06 -11.35 10.22
CA VAL A 200 7.18 -10.81 11.00
C VAL A 200 8.48 -10.99 10.21
N ARG A 201 9.25 -9.91 10.05
CA ARG A 201 10.53 -9.91 9.33
C ARG A 201 11.72 -10.23 10.22
N SER A 202 11.67 -9.81 11.48
CA SER A 202 12.70 -10.08 12.48
C SER A 202 12.13 -9.93 13.88
N PHE A 203 12.64 -10.73 14.81
CA PHE A 203 12.46 -10.55 16.25
C PHE A 203 13.69 -9.88 16.90
N ASP A 204 14.81 -9.82 16.19
CA ASP A 204 16.07 -9.25 16.68
C ASP A 204 16.03 -7.69 16.65
N PRO A 205 16.14 -7.01 17.81
CA PRO A 205 16.09 -5.55 17.90
C PRO A 205 17.14 -4.84 17.06
N ASP A 206 18.35 -5.39 16.94
CA ASP A 206 19.43 -4.73 16.21
C ASP A 206 19.23 -4.83 14.70
N THR A 207 18.72 -5.96 14.20
CA THR A 207 18.25 -6.11 12.82
C THR A 207 17.11 -5.15 12.52
N LEU A 208 16.15 -4.99 13.44
CA LEU A 208 15.07 -4.02 13.28
C LEU A 208 15.62 -2.59 13.17
N ARG A 209 16.53 -2.17 14.07
CA ARG A 209 17.15 -0.83 14.06
C ARG A 209 17.95 -0.58 12.78
N ARG A 210 18.83 -1.51 12.38
CA ARG A 210 19.64 -1.40 11.15
C ARG A 210 18.78 -1.26 9.89
N ASN A 211 17.63 -1.94 9.86
CA ASN A 211 16.67 -1.83 8.76
C ASN A 211 15.69 -0.65 8.92
N ARG A 212 15.93 0.25 9.89
CA ARG A 212 15.04 1.37 10.24
C ARG A 212 13.59 0.93 10.39
N TYR A 213 13.38 -0.19 11.08
CA TYR A 213 12.09 -0.83 11.26
C TYR A 213 11.34 -1.00 9.94
N TYR A 214 12.04 -1.30 8.85
CA TYR A 214 11.44 -1.54 7.54
C TYR A 214 10.46 -0.44 7.08
N ARG A 215 10.63 0.83 7.50
CA ARG A 215 9.73 1.96 7.16
C ARG A 215 9.56 2.19 5.65
N HIS A 216 10.51 1.72 4.85
CA HIS A 216 10.47 1.78 3.39
C HIS A 216 9.65 0.63 2.78
N LYS A 217 9.38 -0.44 3.52
CA LYS A 217 8.61 -1.57 3.03
C LYS A 217 7.13 -1.22 3.01
N PRO A 218 6.41 -1.58 1.94
CA PRO A 218 4.97 -1.42 1.93
C PRO A 218 4.27 -2.35 2.93
N PRO A 219 3.08 -1.94 3.41
CA PRO A 219 2.20 -2.76 4.25
C PRO A 219 1.33 -3.75 3.45
N THR A 220 1.78 -4.28 2.30
CA THR A 220 0.96 -5.11 1.37
C THR A 220 0.23 -6.27 2.06
N LYS A 221 0.91 -6.99 2.96
CA LYS A 221 0.34 -8.13 3.68
C LYS A 221 -0.82 -7.72 4.60
N LEU A 222 -0.74 -6.53 5.19
CA LEU A 222 -1.82 -5.97 6.01
C LEU A 222 -3.04 -5.63 5.14
N TYR A 223 -2.82 -4.95 4.01
CA TYR A 223 -3.90 -4.59 3.08
C TYR A 223 -4.63 -5.83 2.55
N ASN A 224 -3.89 -6.84 2.09
CA ASN A 224 -4.49 -8.06 1.56
C ASN A 224 -5.23 -8.87 2.64
N ALA A 225 -4.65 -8.99 3.85
CA ALA A 225 -5.30 -9.68 4.96
C ALA A 225 -6.60 -8.97 5.37
N TRP A 226 -6.57 -7.64 5.49
CA TRP A 226 -7.75 -6.83 5.78
C TRP A 226 -8.86 -7.03 4.74
N LEU A 227 -8.53 -6.88 3.45
CA LEU A 227 -9.50 -7.06 2.36
C LEU A 227 -10.03 -8.49 2.26
N ALA A 228 -9.24 -9.49 2.65
CA ALA A 228 -9.65 -10.88 2.69
C ALA A 228 -10.45 -11.27 3.95
N GLY A 229 -10.62 -10.36 4.91
CA GLY A 229 -11.30 -10.66 6.18
C GLY A 229 -10.48 -11.57 7.11
N VAL A 230 -9.16 -11.47 7.07
CA VAL A 230 -8.23 -12.29 7.86
C VAL A 230 -7.40 -11.39 8.79
N PRO A 231 -7.33 -11.69 10.11
CA PRO A 231 -6.45 -10.97 11.02
C PRO A 231 -4.97 -11.16 10.65
N ALA A 232 -4.15 -10.14 10.91
CA ALA A 232 -2.72 -10.16 10.64
C ALA A 232 -1.89 -9.88 11.91
N ILE A 233 -0.96 -10.78 12.21
CA ILE A 233 0.10 -10.61 13.21
C ILE A 233 1.33 -10.06 12.51
N LEU A 234 1.75 -8.86 12.89
CA LEU A 234 2.75 -8.07 12.19
C LEU A 234 3.95 -7.74 13.08
N GLY A 235 5.16 -7.76 12.51
CA GLY A 235 6.36 -7.31 13.23
C GLY A 235 6.44 -5.78 13.37
N PRO A 236 7.31 -5.26 14.25
CA PRO A 236 7.55 -3.82 14.35
C PRO A 236 8.01 -3.24 13.02
N GLY A 237 7.33 -2.20 12.52
CA GLY A 237 7.75 -1.50 11.30
C GLY A 237 6.80 -1.52 10.11
N VAL A 238 5.75 -2.34 10.16
CA VAL A 238 4.62 -2.17 9.23
C VAL A 238 3.93 -0.85 9.61
N GLY A 239 3.56 -0.01 8.64
CA GLY A 239 3.07 1.37 8.81
C GLY A 239 1.74 1.54 9.58
N LEU A 240 1.57 0.84 10.70
CA LEU A 240 0.41 0.85 11.59
C LEU A 240 0.13 2.25 12.13
N SER A 241 1.16 3.06 12.38
CA SER A 241 1.01 4.45 12.87
C SER A 241 0.30 5.38 11.87
N GLY A 242 0.18 5.00 10.60
CA GLY A 242 -0.55 5.76 9.57
C GLY A 242 -1.77 5.04 8.98
N CYS A 243 -2.00 3.76 9.32
CA CYS A 243 -3.14 2.97 8.84
C CYS A 243 -4.27 2.84 9.89
N GLY A 244 -4.11 3.41 11.08
CA GLY A 244 -5.14 3.42 12.14
C GLY A 244 -6.31 4.38 11.87
N GLN A 245 -6.21 5.19 10.83
CA GLN A 245 -7.34 5.88 10.20
C GLN A 245 -7.72 5.00 8.99
N GLN A 246 -9.01 4.68 8.83
CA GLN A 246 -9.55 3.85 7.75
C GLN A 246 -8.74 3.97 6.45
N PRO A 247 -8.47 2.85 5.71
CA PRO A 247 -7.93 3.00 4.36
C PRO A 247 -8.82 3.99 3.59
N PRO A 248 -8.24 4.92 2.81
CA PRO A 248 -9.03 5.92 2.12
C PRO A 248 -10.17 5.23 1.39
N GLN A 249 -11.37 5.79 1.52
CA GLN A 249 -12.59 5.35 0.83
C GLN A 249 -12.40 5.51 -0.69
N LEU A 250 -11.57 4.67 -1.31
CA LEU A 250 -11.26 4.74 -2.73
C LEU A 250 -12.17 3.83 -3.56
N PHE A 251 -13.14 3.15 -2.94
CA PHE A 251 -14.04 2.23 -3.62
C PHE A 251 -15.46 2.35 -3.06
N ARG A 252 -16.17 3.42 -3.40
CA ARG A 252 -17.60 3.32 -3.68
C ARG A 252 -17.76 3.31 -5.19
N GLY A 253 -17.66 2.11 -5.78
CA GLY A 253 -18.41 1.84 -6.99
C GLY A 253 -19.89 2.02 -6.67
N HIS A 254 -20.61 2.68 -7.56
CA HIS A 254 -22.03 3.01 -7.48
C HIS A 254 -22.86 1.83 -6.92
N ASP A 255 -23.26 1.90 -5.65
CA ASP A 255 -24.30 1.02 -5.11
C ASP A 255 -25.61 1.79 -5.13
N SER A 256 -26.39 1.54 -6.17
CA SER A 256 -27.73 2.11 -6.36
C SER A 256 -28.75 1.38 -5.49
N ARG A 257 -28.58 1.39 -4.16
CA ARG A 257 -29.59 0.96 -3.19
C ARG A 257 -29.43 1.67 -1.85
N ARG A 258 -30.13 2.80 -1.69
CA ARG A 258 -30.73 3.25 -0.42
C ARG A 258 -31.53 4.53 -0.62
N ASP A 259 -32.75 4.38 -1.13
CA ASP A 259 -33.85 5.26 -0.79
C ASP A 259 -34.64 4.60 0.34
N SER A 260 -34.57 5.18 1.54
CA SER A 260 -35.64 5.19 2.56
C SER A 260 -35.20 6.04 3.76
N PRO A 261 -36.08 6.88 4.34
CA PRO A 261 -35.69 7.96 5.25
C PRO A 261 -35.59 7.53 6.72
N SER A 262 -34.94 8.42 7.48
CA SER A 262 -34.50 8.42 8.89
C SER A 262 -35.49 7.92 9.96
N PRO A 263 -35.04 7.84 11.23
CA PRO A 263 -35.42 8.94 12.12
C PRO A 263 -34.30 9.47 13.03
N SER A 264 -34.40 10.77 13.31
CA SER A 264 -33.54 11.58 14.18
C SER A 264 -33.52 11.13 15.65
N PRO A 265 -32.42 11.35 16.40
CA PRO A 265 -32.47 11.36 17.85
C PRO A 265 -32.79 12.75 18.40
N VAL A 266 -33.66 12.72 19.40
CA VAL A 266 -34.23 13.80 20.22
C VAL A 266 -33.15 14.47 21.09
N ALA A 267 -33.28 15.78 21.26
CA ALA A 267 -32.52 16.61 22.18
C ALA A 267 -32.97 16.41 23.64
N ALA A 268 -32.02 16.41 24.59
CA ALA A 268 -32.29 16.76 25.98
C ALA A 268 -31.08 17.48 26.61
N GLU A 269 -31.42 18.54 27.34
CA GLU A 269 -30.66 19.67 27.88
C GLU A 269 -29.88 19.40 29.20
N PRO A 270 -29.20 20.40 29.82
CA PRO A 270 -27.91 20.24 30.50
C PRO A 270 -27.86 20.45 32.05
N SER A 271 -26.68 20.13 32.62
CA SER A 271 -25.99 20.73 33.81
C SER A 271 -26.61 20.51 35.22
N PRO A 272 -25.86 20.63 36.36
CA PRO A 272 -25.03 21.79 36.69
C PRO A 272 -23.68 21.54 37.42
N ALA A 273 -22.99 22.67 37.59
CA ALA A 273 -21.65 22.87 38.14
C ALA A 273 -21.59 23.15 39.66
N THR A 274 -20.40 23.00 40.22
CA THR A 274 -19.85 23.67 41.44
C THR A 274 -18.36 23.87 41.16
N GLY A 275 -17.75 25.07 41.06
CA GLY A 275 -17.57 26.13 42.07
C GLY A 275 -16.42 25.74 43.03
N ALA A 276 -15.36 26.48 43.36
CA ALA A 276 -14.81 27.81 43.03
C ALA A 276 -13.37 27.88 43.63
N GLY A 277 -12.52 28.83 43.20
CA GLY A 277 -11.37 29.30 44.00
C GLY A 277 -10.08 29.64 43.23
N GLY A 278 -9.83 30.92 42.99
CA GLY A 278 -8.47 31.49 42.82
C GLY A 278 -8.12 32.38 44.03
N PRO A 279 -7.13 33.31 43.99
CA PRO A 279 -6.03 33.51 43.02
C PRO A 279 -4.65 33.84 43.66
N ARG A 280 -3.55 33.92 42.87
CA ARG A 280 -2.56 35.03 42.87
C ARG A 280 -1.42 34.88 41.83
N ALA A 281 -1.06 36.04 41.28
CA ALA A 281 -0.02 36.46 40.31
C ALA A 281 1.44 36.23 40.76
N ALA A 282 2.54 36.40 40.01
CA ALA A 282 2.92 36.64 38.60
C ALA A 282 4.48 36.54 38.49
N ALA A 283 5.00 36.46 37.25
CA ALA A 283 6.37 36.76 36.72
C ALA A 283 6.87 35.58 35.84
N GLY A 284 6.85 35.70 34.50
CA GLY A 284 7.97 36.18 33.65
C GLY A 284 8.95 35.02 33.39
N SER A 285 9.25 34.52 32.19
CA SER A 285 9.50 35.13 30.88
C SER A 285 9.79 34.02 29.85
N GLY A 286 9.47 34.21 28.56
CA GLY A 286 10.13 33.47 27.45
C GLY A 286 9.21 32.88 26.39
N ASP A 287 8.75 33.73 25.46
CA ASP A 287 7.96 33.42 24.28
C ASP A 287 8.79 32.78 23.15
N PHE A 288 8.25 31.75 22.50
CA PHE A 288 8.45 31.44 21.07
C PHE A 288 7.16 30.81 20.52
N PRO A 289 6.57 31.34 19.43
CA PRO A 289 5.20 31.01 19.06
C PRO A 289 5.07 29.64 18.37
N ARG A 290 4.16 28.81 18.89
CA ARG A 290 3.60 27.67 18.16
C ARG A 290 2.67 28.20 17.07
N GLY A 291 3.08 28.06 15.82
CA GLY A 291 2.21 28.31 14.67
C GLY A 291 1.04 27.32 14.65
N HIS A 292 -0.13 27.79 15.05
CA HIS A 292 -1.41 27.19 14.70
C HIS A 292 -1.67 27.45 13.21
N TYR A 293 -1.64 26.40 12.39
CA TYR A 293 -2.21 26.46 11.04
C TYR A 293 -3.70 26.11 11.11
N PRO A 294 -4.61 26.97 10.63
CA PRO A 294 -6.02 26.63 10.55
C PRO A 294 -6.23 25.53 9.50
N ALA A 295 -7.11 24.59 9.82
CA ALA A 295 -7.61 23.62 8.84
C ALA A 295 -8.29 24.38 7.70
N MET A 296 -7.73 24.30 6.50
CA MET A 296 -8.43 24.75 5.29
C MET A 296 -9.59 23.80 5.03
N ALA A 297 -10.80 24.25 5.37
CA ALA A 297 -12.02 23.70 4.84
C ALA A 297 -12.03 23.92 3.32
N ALA A 298 -12.07 22.84 2.55
CA ALA A 298 -12.34 22.91 1.12
C ALA A 298 -13.77 23.41 0.93
N VAL A 299 -13.92 24.68 0.54
CA VAL A 299 -15.17 25.23 0.01
C VAL A 299 -15.31 24.70 -1.42
N TYR A 300 -16.27 23.80 -1.64
CA TYR A 300 -16.71 23.45 -2.99
C TYR A 300 -17.66 24.55 -3.47
N PRO A 301 -17.48 25.11 -4.68
CA PRO A 301 -18.55 25.85 -5.33
C PRO A 301 -19.63 24.85 -5.78
N SER A 302 -20.74 24.82 -5.03
CA SER A 302 -22.04 24.41 -5.57
C SER A 302 -22.49 25.50 -6.55
N ASP A 303 -22.63 25.15 -7.82
CA ASP A 303 -23.60 25.69 -8.79
C ASP A 303 -23.07 25.68 -10.23
N VAL A 304 -23.39 24.62 -10.96
CA VAL A 304 -23.76 24.63 -12.39
C VAL A 304 -24.73 23.44 -12.51
N GLY A 305 -26.04 23.62 -12.59
CA GLY A 305 -26.73 24.38 -13.63
C GLY A 305 -27.37 23.36 -14.58
N ALA A 306 -28.61 22.99 -14.29
CA ALA A 306 -29.45 22.17 -15.15
C ALA A 306 -29.72 22.89 -16.48
N ALA A 307 -29.53 22.19 -17.61
CA ALA A 307 -30.35 22.31 -18.83
C ALA A 307 -29.78 21.40 -19.94
N LEU A 308 -30.65 20.49 -20.42
CA LEU A 308 -30.58 19.66 -21.64
C LEU A 308 -29.60 18.48 -21.66
#